data_AF-A0A8B8USQ9-F1
#
_entry.id   AF-A0A8B8USQ9-F1
#
_cell.length_a   1.000
_cell.length_b   1.000
_cell.length_c   1.000
_cell.angle_alpha   90.00
_cell.angle_beta   90.00
_cell.angle_gamma   90.00
#
_symmetry.space_group_name_H-M   'P 1'
#
loop_
_entity.id
_entity.type
_entity.pdbx_description
1 polymer ?
#
loop_
_entity_poly.entity_id
_entity_poly.type
_entity_poly.pdbx_seq_one_letter_code
_entity_poly.pdbx_strand_id
1 'polypeptide(L)'
;MVYFVVLTTTEKSKPSRRKVEMEKVFRFYSKSRNIFIHESLSLKLSTIDDPKSGYGLFIEPSKFNHDELENETIQLLRIPKHYTFNINTLLTLLGDEDEFSSKEEFQRTNNKIKIALREIMAHPNFSRFLTETNLLIIYFMIFRTIHRDYEIPKNIKYYLENVLMRIKVETAMDSIENLATDYGHYPQIFGLRETLMLFKELFQDLLNLNDIKHIYSAIISRCLEIPEKSDTKGEEFTVHTTLIPILDFANHENTQKNAYFDINPSNNDVLLILDTKAVRGKTAKPFEAFISYSPTEDLFSMLITYGFTPVFKGYSQFWALSFDRCFLRDYTGPDKNTNLRLFYKWMHINPVMPLVKHEHNGQVRWFINDTAPEFDMLLLPFIPSLGDAKIARWAYDSTCHLMFTKIHCLVNPETNEHASMIAENYHSLIKERELNGDDFINLPPLAWSLHYKDTDSGCVRKRHVNSEDAIAVLQQELGQDTAEIKSQFINFFRSFLEFRRSRITKPTSDSKVASVLFEQEREIIADLAKAIDNSSTVFFSDLKVTLHAELGRLPPLRFLDDHIEVSVDKQKPSFICEDLASYTPNRFTDFFQEEIIKYATFFQDD
;
A
#
# COMPACT_ATOMS: atom_id res chain seq x y z
N MET A 1 -28.20 -1.65 14.06
CA MET A 1 -28.10 -2.52 15.24
C MET A 1 -26.75 -3.19 15.13
N VAL A 2 -25.75 -2.58 15.74
CA VAL A 2 -24.37 -2.83 15.37
C VAL A 2 -23.74 -3.75 16.40
N TYR A 3 -23.38 -4.94 15.93
CA TYR A 3 -22.75 -5.97 16.73
C TYR A 3 -21.26 -5.66 16.79
N PHE A 4 -20.77 -5.26 17.95
CA PHE A 4 -19.39 -4.81 18.15
C PHE A 4 -18.64 -5.69 19.14
N VAL A 5 -17.35 -5.80 18.88
CA VAL A 5 -16.50 -6.93 19.23
C VAL A 5 -16.22 -7.06 20.73
N VAL A 6 -16.26 -8.31 21.19
CA VAL A 6 -15.87 -8.73 22.53
C VAL A 6 -14.34 -8.90 22.61
N LEU A 7 -13.71 -8.35 23.64
CA LEU A 7 -12.53 -8.97 24.24
C LEU A 7 -13.01 -10.23 24.97
N THR A 8 -13.27 -11.36 24.29
CA THR A 8 -13.62 -12.57 25.03
C THR A 8 -12.37 -13.11 25.71
N THR A 9 -12.43 -13.05 27.03
CA THR A 9 -11.76 -13.94 27.95
C THR A 9 -12.09 -15.40 27.59
N THR A 10 -11.30 -16.03 26.74
CA THR A 10 -11.09 -17.48 26.86
C THR A 10 -9.96 -17.67 27.86
N GLU A 11 -10.28 -18.43 28.91
CA GLU A 11 -9.58 -18.60 30.19
C GLU A 11 -9.81 -17.51 31.24
N LYS A 12 -10.43 -17.95 32.35
CA LYS A 12 -10.57 -17.25 33.63
C LYS A 12 -9.19 -16.91 34.23
N SER A 13 -8.46 -15.97 33.65
CA SER A 13 -7.33 -15.31 34.31
C SER A 13 -7.76 -13.90 34.72
N LYS A 14 -7.61 -13.60 36.02
CA LYS A 14 -8.12 -12.37 36.64
C LYS A 14 -7.62 -11.10 35.91
N PRO A 15 -8.48 -10.10 35.63
CA PRO A 15 -8.12 -8.84 34.96
C PRO A 15 -7.03 -8.02 35.69
N SER A 16 -6.74 -8.32 36.96
CA SER A 16 -5.67 -7.66 37.72
C SER A 16 -4.24 -8.05 37.32
N ARG A 17 -4.02 -9.19 36.65
CA ARG A 17 -2.65 -9.66 36.31
C ARG A 17 -2.05 -8.96 35.09
N ARG A 18 -2.86 -8.64 34.06
CA ARG A 18 -2.36 -8.02 32.80
C ARG A 18 -2.12 -6.50 32.90
N LYS A 19 -2.90 -5.78 33.72
CA LYS A 19 -2.66 -4.37 34.06
C LYS A 19 -1.26 -4.14 34.64
N VAL A 20 -0.81 -5.12 35.43
CA VAL A 20 0.49 -5.13 36.10
C VAL A 20 1.64 -5.49 35.16
N GLU A 21 1.40 -5.94 33.92
CA GLU A 21 2.47 -6.37 33.00
C GLU A 21 2.98 -5.27 32.06
N MET A 22 2.12 -4.49 31.40
CA MET A 22 2.59 -3.40 30.51
C MET A 22 3.13 -2.20 31.31
N GLU A 23 2.58 -1.94 32.49
CA GLU A 23 3.18 -0.98 33.43
C GLU A 23 4.60 -1.41 33.86
N LYS A 24 4.91 -2.72 33.90
CA LYS A 24 6.28 -3.19 34.17
C LYS A 24 7.22 -2.90 33.01
N VAL A 25 6.74 -3.04 31.76
CA VAL A 25 7.52 -2.67 30.57
C VAL A 25 7.85 -1.19 30.62
N PHE A 26 6.85 -0.33 30.84
CA PHE A 26 7.07 1.11 31.00
C PHE A 26 8.10 1.39 32.10
N ARG A 27 7.92 0.82 33.30
CA ARG A 27 8.86 0.98 34.43
C ARG A 27 10.26 0.42 34.16
N PHE A 28 10.40 -0.63 33.34
CA PHE A 28 11.71 -1.17 32.97
C PHE A 28 12.50 -0.11 32.20
N TYR A 29 11.87 0.50 31.21
CA TYR A 29 12.49 1.57 30.43
C TYR A 29 12.63 2.87 31.24
N SER A 30 11.68 3.22 32.11
CA SER A 30 11.80 4.39 33.00
C SER A 30 12.98 4.32 33.98
N LYS A 31 13.49 3.12 34.26
CA LYS A 31 14.67 2.93 35.12
C LYS A 31 15.99 3.03 34.36
N SER A 32 15.95 3.09 33.02
CA SER A 32 17.15 3.37 32.24
C SER A 32 17.60 4.80 32.52
N ARG A 33 18.88 4.98 32.86
CA ARG A 33 19.44 6.32 33.10
C ARG A 33 19.52 7.17 31.83
N ASN A 34 19.37 6.54 30.66
CA ASN A 34 19.57 7.17 29.37
C ASN A 34 18.25 7.58 28.68
N ILE A 35 17.11 7.04 29.13
CA ILE A 35 15.79 7.41 28.60
C ILE A 35 15.20 8.49 29.51
N PHE A 36 14.87 9.64 28.93
CA PHE A 36 14.17 10.69 29.66
C PHE A 36 12.66 10.48 29.53
N ILE A 37 11.96 10.45 30.65
CA ILE A 37 10.49 10.40 30.72
C ILE A 37 10.05 11.52 31.64
N HIS A 38 9.24 12.43 31.12
CA HIS A 38 8.68 13.53 31.90
C HIS A 38 7.74 12.99 33.00
N GLU A 39 7.74 13.60 34.19
CA GLU A 39 6.98 13.10 35.36
C GLU A 39 5.46 13.13 35.18
N SER A 40 4.98 13.96 34.24
CA SER A 40 3.57 14.03 33.84
C SER A 40 3.13 12.87 32.94
N LEU A 41 4.07 12.12 32.36
CA LEU A 41 3.79 11.03 31.43
C LEU A 41 3.56 9.72 32.18
N SER A 42 2.49 9.01 31.83
CA SER A 42 2.14 7.72 32.44
C SER A 42 1.50 6.79 31.41
N LEU A 43 1.68 5.48 31.57
CA LEU A 43 0.97 4.48 30.77
C LEU A 43 -0.34 4.10 31.47
N LYS A 44 -1.48 4.25 30.80
CA LYS A 44 -2.80 3.84 31.32
C LYS A 44 -3.58 3.14 30.21
N LEU A 45 -4.73 2.55 30.57
CA LEU A 45 -5.66 2.04 29.56
C LEU A 45 -6.20 3.24 28.76
N SER A 46 -6.25 3.08 27.44
CA SER A 46 -6.68 4.11 26.51
C SER A 46 -8.12 4.58 26.79
N THR A 47 -8.39 5.85 26.48
CA THR A 47 -9.69 6.51 26.56
C THR A 47 -10.46 6.51 25.25
N ILE A 48 -9.84 6.09 24.14
CA ILE A 48 -10.54 5.85 22.89
C ILE A 48 -11.70 4.89 23.18
N ASP A 49 -12.91 5.27 22.77
CA ASP A 49 -14.15 4.48 22.89
C ASP A 49 -14.14 3.28 21.91
N ASP A 50 -13.03 2.56 21.91
CA ASP A 50 -12.86 1.22 21.36
C ASP A 50 -12.33 0.35 22.51
N PRO A 51 -13.07 -0.68 22.96
CA PRO A 51 -12.60 -1.61 23.98
C PRO A 51 -11.27 -2.31 23.63
N LYS A 52 -10.80 -2.22 22.37
CA LYS A 52 -9.52 -2.75 21.89
C LYS A 52 -8.36 -1.75 21.80
N SER A 53 -8.58 -0.48 22.14
CA SER A 53 -7.53 0.56 22.10
C SER A 53 -6.37 0.31 23.09
N GLY A 54 -6.52 -0.66 23.99
CA GLY A 54 -5.41 -1.19 24.77
C GLY A 54 -4.86 -0.16 25.74
N TYR A 55 -3.59 0.19 25.58
CA TYR A 55 -2.91 1.19 26.40
C TYR A 55 -2.67 2.46 25.59
N GLY A 56 -2.61 3.57 26.29
CA GLY A 56 -2.24 4.87 25.77
C GLY A 56 -1.24 5.56 26.70
N LEU A 57 -0.49 6.52 26.16
CA LEU A 57 0.30 7.45 26.96
C LEU A 57 -0.61 8.58 27.46
N PHE A 58 -0.54 8.89 28.75
CA PHE A 58 -1.36 9.91 29.40
C PHE A 58 -0.51 11.00 30.02
N ILE A 59 -0.98 12.24 29.84
CA ILE A 59 -0.39 13.46 30.34
C ILE A 59 -1.19 13.92 31.55
N GLU A 60 -0.50 14.25 32.64
CA GLU A 60 -1.08 14.86 33.84
C GLU A 60 -0.76 16.37 33.88
N PRO A 61 -1.70 17.26 33.48
CA PRO A 61 -1.42 18.69 33.36
C PRO A 61 -0.89 19.35 34.64
N SER A 62 -1.30 18.84 35.81
CA SER A 62 -0.95 19.39 37.12
C SER A 62 0.53 19.24 37.49
N LYS A 63 1.32 18.51 36.69
CA LYS A 63 2.74 18.27 36.91
C LYS A 63 3.66 19.11 36.04
N PHE A 64 3.11 19.99 35.19
CA PHE A 64 3.93 20.96 34.48
C PHE A 64 4.16 22.19 35.34
N ASN A 65 5.40 22.68 35.34
CA ASN A 65 5.70 23.96 35.99
C ASN A 65 5.37 25.16 35.07
N HIS A 66 5.39 26.37 35.61
CA HIS A 66 5.03 27.56 34.84
C HIS A 66 5.97 27.82 33.65
N ASP A 67 7.28 27.65 33.85
CA ASP A 67 8.31 27.89 32.83
C ASP A 67 8.12 26.96 31.61
N GLU A 68 7.75 25.70 31.84
CA GLU A 68 7.44 24.73 30.78
C GLU A 68 6.22 25.12 29.95
N LEU A 69 5.21 25.72 30.58
CA LEU A 69 3.97 26.15 29.92
C LEU A 69 4.15 27.43 29.10
N GLU A 70 5.23 28.19 29.33
CA GLU A 70 5.60 29.36 28.52
C GLU A 70 6.16 28.98 27.15
N ASN A 71 6.84 27.83 27.05
CA ASN A 71 7.33 27.29 25.79
C ASN A 71 6.18 26.94 24.83
N GLU A 72 6.46 26.86 23.52
CA GLU A 72 5.47 26.39 22.55
C GLU A 72 5.23 24.89 22.69
N THR A 73 6.27 24.14 23.06
CA THR A 73 6.23 22.69 23.18
C THR A 73 6.92 22.20 24.46
N ILE A 74 6.53 21.00 24.92
CA ILE A 74 7.14 20.33 26.07
C ILE A 74 7.64 18.95 25.65
N GLN A 75 8.90 18.64 25.94
CA GLN A 75 9.44 17.31 25.72
C GLN A 75 8.88 16.33 26.77
N LEU A 76 8.11 15.34 26.33
CA LEU A 76 7.54 14.31 27.19
C LEU A 76 8.44 13.08 27.31
N LEU A 77 9.15 12.73 26.24
CA LEU A 77 9.96 11.52 26.12
C LEU A 77 11.18 11.84 25.26
N ARG A 78 12.35 11.32 25.63
CA ARG A 78 13.52 11.23 24.75
C ARG A 78 14.13 9.85 24.88
N ILE A 79 14.19 9.13 23.77
CA ILE A 79 14.72 7.77 23.66
C ILE A 79 15.99 7.85 22.82
N PRO A 80 17.15 7.47 23.37
CA PRO A 80 18.38 7.47 22.59
C PRO A 80 18.30 6.51 21.40
N LYS A 81 18.95 6.87 20.29
CA LYS A 81 18.94 6.05 19.06
C LYS A 81 19.26 4.56 19.31
N HIS A 82 20.24 4.26 20.16
CA HIS A 82 20.64 2.87 20.48
C HIS A 82 19.59 2.06 21.27
N TYR A 83 18.50 2.69 21.74
CA TYR A 83 17.36 1.99 22.36
C TYR A 83 16.21 1.70 21.39
N THR A 84 16.27 2.18 20.15
CA THR A 84 15.27 1.91 19.10
C THR A 84 15.70 0.71 18.25
N PHE A 85 14.76 0.12 17.50
CA PHE A 85 15.04 -1.03 16.64
C PHE A 85 14.64 -0.76 15.19
N ASN A 86 15.64 -0.40 14.39
CA ASN A 86 15.65 -0.50 12.93
C ASN A 86 16.84 -1.37 12.50
N ILE A 87 17.05 -1.55 11.20
CA ILE A 87 18.14 -2.42 10.72
C ILE A 87 19.51 -1.94 11.19
N ASN A 88 19.75 -0.63 11.15
CA ASN A 88 21.03 -0.05 11.52
C ASN A 88 21.31 -0.19 13.03
N THR A 89 20.33 0.08 13.88
CA THR A 89 20.50 -0.04 15.33
C THR A 89 20.61 -1.50 15.77
N LEU A 90 19.89 -2.43 15.12
CA LEU A 90 20.04 -3.86 15.37
C LEU A 90 21.45 -4.35 15.02
N LEU A 91 21.98 -3.95 13.86
CA LEU A 91 23.36 -4.29 13.47
C LEU A 91 24.39 -3.70 14.42
N THR A 92 24.16 -2.48 14.92
CA THR A 92 25.03 -1.84 15.91
C THR A 92 25.04 -2.62 17.22
N LEU A 93 23.86 -2.97 17.77
CA LEU A 93 23.74 -3.75 19.00
C LEU A 93 24.33 -5.17 18.88
N LEU A 94 24.20 -5.80 17.71
CA LEU A 94 24.80 -7.10 17.44
C LEU A 94 26.33 -7.03 17.25
N GLY A 95 26.85 -5.87 16.85
CA GLY A 95 28.28 -5.61 16.67
C GLY A 95 29.01 -5.16 17.94
N ASP A 96 28.27 -4.83 19.00
CA ASP A 96 28.81 -4.41 20.29
C ASP A 96 29.14 -5.62 21.17
N GLU A 97 30.43 -5.84 21.46
CA GLU A 97 30.87 -6.93 22.34
C GLU A 97 30.38 -6.74 23.78
N ASP A 98 30.12 -5.49 24.23
CA ASP A 98 29.70 -5.17 25.60
C ASP A 98 28.22 -5.53 25.87
N GLU A 99 27.43 -5.81 24.83
CA GLU A 99 26.05 -6.29 24.95
C GLU A 99 25.96 -7.79 25.31
N PHE A 100 27.10 -8.48 25.42
CA PHE A 100 27.19 -9.92 25.67
C PHE A 100 28.00 -10.22 26.94
N SER A 101 27.73 -11.36 27.57
CA SER A 101 28.42 -11.78 28.78
C SER A 101 29.87 -12.20 28.55
N SER A 102 30.21 -12.65 27.34
CA SER A 102 31.57 -12.98 26.94
C SER A 102 31.79 -12.88 25.43
N LYS A 103 33.06 -12.82 25.02
CA LYS A 103 33.46 -12.80 23.60
C LYS A 103 33.06 -14.07 22.86
N GLU A 104 33.08 -15.22 23.55
CA GLU A 104 32.64 -16.50 23.00
C GLU A 104 31.16 -16.48 22.66
N GLU A 105 30.30 -15.98 23.55
CA GLU A 105 28.86 -15.84 23.30
C GLU A 105 28.58 -14.83 22.18
N PHE A 106 29.27 -13.69 22.17
CA PHE A 106 29.23 -12.73 21.06
C PHE A 106 29.51 -13.39 19.70
N GLN A 107 30.61 -14.15 19.59
CA GLN A 107 30.99 -14.83 18.34
C GLN A 107 30.00 -15.93 17.98
N ARG A 108 29.56 -16.73 18.95
CA ARG A 108 28.64 -17.85 18.77
C ARG A 108 27.28 -17.37 18.25
N THR A 109 26.71 -16.35 18.86
CA THR A 109 25.44 -15.74 18.43
C THR A 109 25.57 -15.10 17.05
N ASN A 110 26.58 -14.28 16.82
CA ASN A 110 26.77 -13.63 15.52
C ASN A 110 26.98 -14.62 14.39
N ASN A 111 27.71 -15.71 14.63
CA ASN A 111 27.87 -16.78 13.64
C ASN A 111 26.53 -17.45 13.32
N LYS A 112 25.70 -17.73 14.33
CA LYS A 112 24.38 -18.33 14.12
C LYS A 112 23.45 -17.41 13.32
N ILE A 113 23.42 -16.12 13.62
CA ILE A 113 22.63 -15.11 12.89
C ILE A 113 23.11 -15.02 11.42
N LYS A 114 24.43 -14.94 11.20
CA LYS A 114 25.01 -14.89 9.84
C LYS A 114 24.65 -16.12 8.99
N ILE A 115 24.65 -17.31 9.60
CA ILE A 115 24.23 -18.55 8.92
C ILE A 115 22.76 -18.47 8.54
N ALA A 116 21.88 -18.11 9.48
CA ALA A 116 20.44 -17.99 9.22
C ALA A 116 20.14 -16.95 8.12
N LEU A 117 20.77 -15.78 8.17
CA LEU A 117 20.62 -14.75 7.13
C LEU A 117 21.13 -15.24 5.78
N ARG A 118 22.26 -15.95 5.72
CA ARG A 118 22.77 -16.52 4.46
C ARG A 118 21.79 -17.50 3.84
N GLU A 119 21.19 -18.37 4.64
CA GLU A 119 20.19 -19.34 4.18
C GLU A 119 18.94 -18.62 3.64
N ILE A 120 18.47 -17.59 4.35
CA ILE A 120 17.33 -16.78 3.93
C ILE A 120 17.62 -16.01 2.64
N MET A 121 18.78 -15.35 2.55
CA MET A 121 19.18 -14.56 1.38
C MET A 121 19.46 -15.42 0.14
N ALA A 122 19.75 -16.71 0.30
CA ALA A 122 19.90 -17.65 -0.80
C ALA A 122 18.55 -18.12 -1.39
N HIS A 123 17.42 -17.74 -0.78
CA HIS A 123 16.10 -18.11 -1.28
C HIS A 123 15.80 -17.41 -2.62
N PRO A 124 15.35 -18.14 -3.68
CA PRO A 124 15.23 -17.59 -5.03
C PRO A 124 14.36 -16.32 -5.15
N ASN A 125 13.33 -16.22 -4.31
CA ASN A 125 12.38 -15.11 -4.33
C ASN A 125 12.65 -14.04 -3.26
N PHE A 126 13.73 -14.13 -2.50
CA PHE A 126 13.98 -13.22 -1.36
C PHE A 126 14.02 -11.75 -1.77
N SER A 127 14.71 -11.43 -2.88
CA SER A 127 14.87 -10.06 -3.38
C SER A 127 13.54 -9.37 -3.69
N ARG A 128 12.50 -10.11 -4.09
CA ARG A 128 11.17 -9.58 -4.41
C ARG A 128 10.44 -9.00 -3.20
N PHE A 129 10.80 -9.44 -1.99
CA PHE A 129 10.15 -9.05 -0.74
C PHE A 129 11.06 -8.23 0.18
N LEU A 130 12.20 -7.79 -0.35
CA LEU A 130 13.19 -7.05 0.41
C LEU A 130 12.69 -5.63 0.70
N THR A 131 12.17 -5.43 1.91
CA THR A 131 11.85 -4.12 2.48
C THR A 131 12.50 -4.00 3.85
N GLU A 132 12.72 -2.77 4.32
CA GLU A 132 13.27 -2.54 5.66
C GLU A 132 12.40 -3.19 6.75
N THR A 133 11.07 -3.09 6.59
CA THR A 133 10.09 -3.71 7.49
C THR A 133 10.20 -5.23 7.48
N ASN A 134 10.28 -5.88 6.31
CA ASN A 134 10.39 -7.34 6.22
C ASN A 134 11.73 -7.83 6.78
N LEU A 135 12.83 -7.10 6.55
CA LEU A 135 14.12 -7.40 7.17
C LEU A 135 14.04 -7.30 8.70
N LEU A 136 13.38 -6.28 9.23
CA LEU A 136 13.22 -6.09 10.67
C LEU A 136 12.44 -7.27 11.27
N ILE A 137 11.37 -7.69 10.61
CA ILE A 137 10.57 -8.86 10.99
C ILE A 137 11.42 -10.14 10.97
N ILE A 138 12.22 -10.34 9.91
CA ILE A 138 13.15 -11.49 9.79
C ILE A 138 14.13 -11.52 10.97
N TYR A 139 14.73 -10.39 11.34
CA TYR A 139 15.63 -10.32 12.51
C TYR A 139 14.92 -10.77 13.79
N PHE A 140 13.70 -10.28 14.05
CA PHE A 140 12.94 -10.68 15.23
C PHE A 140 12.46 -12.14 15.17
N MET A 141 12.19 -12.69 13.99
CA MET A 141 11.95 -14.13 13.81
C MET A 141 13.21 -14.95 14.11
N ILE A 142 14.39 -14.51 13.64
CA ILE A 142 15.67 -15.13 13.97
C ILE A 142 15.90 -15.08 15.49
N PHE A 143 15.74 -13.91 16.14
CA PHE A 143 15.86 -13.80 17.59
C PHE A 143 14.88 -14.72 18.31
N ARG A 144 13.64 -14.83 17.84
CA ARG A 144 12.66 -15.76 18.39
C ARG A 144 13.11 -17.20 18.30
N THR A 145 13.77 -17.61 17.22
CA THR A 145 14.27 -18.99 17.08
C THR A 145 15.47 -19.28 17.98
N ILE A 146 16.37 -18.31 18.19
CA ILE A 146 17.66 -18.57 18.85
C ILE A 146 17.74 -18.16 20.34
N HIS A 147 16.89 -17.26 20.84
CA HIS A 147 17.03 -16.63 22.18
C HIS A 147 17.05 -17.58 23.38
N ARG A 148 16.71 -18.87 23.18
CA ARG A 148 16.77 -19.91 24.22
C ARG A 148 18.16 -20.53 24.37
N ASP A 149 18.88 -20.66 23.25
CA ASP A 149 20.15 -21.40 23.19
C ASP A 149 21.37 -20.48 22.98
N TYR A 150 21.12 -19.22 22.63
CA TYR A 150 22.11 -18.19 22.33
C TYR A 150 21.80 -16.91 23.11
N GLU A 151 22.84 -16.24 23.59
CA GLU A 151 22.71 -14.90 24.18
C GLU A 151 22.43 -13.87 23.09
N ILE A 152 21.42 -13.02 23.29
CA ILE A 152 21.12 -11.87 22.42
C ILE A 152 21.06 -10.60 23.29
N PRO A 153 21.31 -9.40 22.73
CA PRO A 153 21.32 -8.16 23.49
C PRO A 153 20.09 -7.99 24.38
N LYS A 154 20.31 -7.59 25.63
CA LYS A 154 19.30 -7.64 26.70
C LYS A 154 18.05 -6.82 26.35
N ASN A 155 18.24 -5.66 25.74
CA ASN A 155 17.13 -4.79 25.35
C ASN A 155 16.25 -5.45 24.28
N ILE A 156 16.87 -6.07 23.26
CA ILE A 156 16.18 -6.81 22.20
C ILE A 156 15.37 -7.97 22.80
N LYS A 157 16.01 -8.79 23.65
CA LYS A 157 15.35 -9.92 24.32
C LYS A 157 14.15 -9.46 25.14
N TYR A 158 14.33 -8.41 25.93
CA TYR A 158 13.28 -7.90 26.80
C TYR A 158 12.08 -7.42 25.98
N TYR A 159 12.31 -6.63 24.92
CA TYR A 159 11.25 -6.13 24.05
C TYR A 159 10.53 -7.27 23.31
N LEU A 160 11.27 -8.23 22.75
CA LEU A 160 10.69 -9.42 22.10
C LEU A 160 9.77 -10.20 23.06
N GLU A 161 10.26 -10.55 24.25
CA GLU A 161 9.54 -11.42 25.19
C GLU A 161 8.40 -10.73 25.94
N ASN A 162 8.50 -9.42 26.18
CA ASN A 162 7.57 -8.70 27.06
C ASN A 162 6.64 -7.74 26.30
N VAL A 163 6.99 -7.37 25.07
CA VAL A 163 6.18 -6.51 24.21
C VAL A 163 5.66 -7.31 23.02
N LEU A 164 6.54 -7.68 22.07
CA LEU A 164 6.11 -8.26 20.79
C LEU A 164 5.36 -9.58 20.95
N MET A 165 5.84 -10.49 21.80
CA MET A 165 5.20 -11.81 22.00
C MET A 165 4.03 -11.79 22.99
N ARG A 166 3.73 -10.66 23.63
CA ARG A 166 2.65 -10.55 24.64
C ARG A 166 1.47 -9.74 24.16
N ILE A 167 1.71 -8.77 23.28
CA ILE A 167 0.65 -7.93 22.76
C ILE A 167 -0.13 -8.69 21.70
N LYS A 168 -1.44 -8.80 21.90
CA LYS A 168 -2.35 -9.34 20.90
C LYS A 168 -2.84 -8.20 20.00
N VAL A 169 -2.32 -8.15 18.78
CA VAL A 169 -2.91 -7.37 17.68
C VAL A 169 -3.44 -8.36 16.66
N GLU A 170 -4.64 -8.09 16.16
CA GLU A 170 -5.24 -8.82 15.05
C GLU A 170 -5.19 -7.91 13.83
N THR A 171 -4.36 -8.27 12.85
CA THR A 171 -4.22 -7.56 11.57
C THR A 171 -4.78 -8.41 10.43
N ALA A 172 -4.66 -7.94 9.20
CA ALA A 172 -5.03 -8.77 8.04
C ALA A 172 -4.19 -10.05 7.95
N MET A 173 -2.96 -10.05 8.48
CA MET A 173 -2.05 -11.21 8.44
C MET A 173 -2.64 -12.44 9.15
N ASP A 174 -3.40 -12.22 10.23
CA ASP A 174 -4.00 -13.30 11.02
C ASP A 174 -5.03 -14.11 10.22
N SER A 175 -5.66 -13.51 9.21
CA SER A 175 -6.73 -14.10 8.40
C SER A 175 -6.48 -14.07 6.89
N ILE A 176 -5.23 -13.80 6.48
CA ILE A 176 -4.89 -13.45 5.09
C ILE A 176 -5.26 -14.54 4.07
N GLU A 177 -5.15 -15.82 4.45
CA GLU A 177 -5.50 -16.95 3.59
C GLU A 177 -6.97 -16.92 3.18
N ASN A 178 -7.86 -16.56 4.10
CA ASN A 178 -9.30 -16.42 3.84
C ASN A 178 -9.59 -15.09 3.12
N LEU A 179 -9.01 -13.97 3.63
CA LEU A 179 -9.18 -12.65 3.03
C LEU A 179 -8.80 -12.61 1.55
N ALA A 180 -7.74 -13.32 1.15
CA ALA A 180 -7.30 -13.39 -0.24
C ALA A 180 -8.34 -14.04 -1.18
N THR A 181 -9.33 -14.77 -0.66
CA THR A 181 -10.43 -15.31 -1.46
C THR A 181 -11.36 -14.20 -1.95
N ASP A 182 -11.72 -13.27 -1.06
CA ASP A 182 -12.68 -12.20 -1.36
C ASP A 182 -12.02 -10.90 -1.85
N TYR A 183 -10.79 -10.66 -1.39
CA TYR A 183 -10.03 -9.42 -1.57
C TYR A 183 -8.66 -9.64 -2.23
N GLY A 184 -8.37 -10.83 -2.78
CA GLY A 184 -7.08 -11.10 -3.42
C GLY A 184 -6.77 -10.25 -4.66
N HIS A 185 -7.75 -9.51 -5.17
CA HIS A 185 -7.55 -8.49 -6.21
C HIS A 185 -6.95 -7.20 -5.64
N TYR A 186 -7.07 -6.91 -4.34
CA TYR A 186 -6.38 -5.77 -3.73
C TYR A 186 -4.86 -6.04 -3.69
N PRO A 187 -4.01 -5.17 -4.28
CA PRO A 187 -2.57 -5.40 -4.32
C PRO A 187 -1.95 -5.62 -2.94
N GLN A 188 -2.42 -4.92 -1.91
CA GLN A 188 -1.90 -5.05 -0.55
C GLN A 188 -2.24 -6.42 0.08
N ILE A 189 -3.45 -6.95 -0.16
CA ILE A 189 -3.86 -8.29 0.32
C ILE A 189 -3.08 -9.37 -0.42
N PHE A 190 -2.89 -9.18 -1.73
CA PHE A 190 -2.04 -10.07 -2.51
C PHE A 190 -0.60 -10.07 -1.98
N GLY A 191 0.05 -8.92 -1.86
CA GLY A 191 1.42 -8.81 -1.37
C GLY A 191 1.60 -9.35 0.06
N LEU A 192 0.61 -9.16 0.92
CA LEU A 192 0.61 -9.72 2.28
C LEU A 192 0.53 -11.25 2.28
N ARG A 193 -0.29 -11.83 1.40
CA ARG A 193 -0.36 -13.30 1.22
C ARG A 193 0.98 -13.86 0.75
N GLU A 194 1.59 -13.24 -0.25
CA GLU A 194 2.90 -13.67 -0.76
C GLU A 194 3.99 -13.56 0.31
N THR A 195 3.96 -12.49 1.11
CA THR A 195 4.86 -12.31 2.25
C THR A 195 4.70 -13.42 3.29
N LEU A 196 3.45 -13.83 3.61
CA LEU A 196 3.20 -14.95 4.51
C LEU A 196 3.75 -16.27 3.94
N MET A 197 3.56 -16.50 2.63
CA MET A 197 4.06 -17.72 1.98
C MET A 197 5.58 -17.79 2.07
N LEU A 198 6.30 -16.71 1.77
CA LEU A 198 7.74 -16.64 1.93
C LEU A 198 8.17 -16.91 3.38
N PHE A 199 7.55 -16.25 4.36
CA PHE A 199 7.92 -16.47 5.77
C PHE A 199 7.61 -17.88 6.25
N LYS A 200 6.55 -18.50 5.74
CA LYS A 200 6.27 -19.91 6.00
C LYS A 200 7.37 -20.79 5.41
N GLU A 201 7.78 -20.59 4.16
CA GLU A 201 8.87 -21.35 3.54
C GLU A 201 10.18 -21.21 4.31
N LEU A 202 10.51 -20.00 4.76
CA LEU A 202 11.75 -19.71 5.48
C LEU A 202 11.78 -20.20 6.93
N PHE A 203 10.64 -20.20 7.63
CA PHE A 203 10.61 -20.40 9.09
C PHE A 203 9.71 -21.53 9.59
N GLN A 204 8.94 -22.23 8.76
CA GLN A 204 7.98 -23.25 9.23
C GLN A 204 8.59 -24.38 10.05
N ASP A 205 9.86 -24.72 9.80
CA ASP A 205 10.58 -25.76 10.55
C ASP A 205 11.13 -25.26 11.89
N LEU A 206 11.16 -23.93 12.10
CA LEU A 206 11.74 -23.27 13.26
C LEU A 206 10.69 -22.59 14.16
N LEU A 207 9.60 -22.10 13.56
CA LEU A 207 8.50 -21.39 14.20
C LEU A 207 7.18 -21.98 13.72
N ASN A 208 6.22 -22.09 14.63
CA ASN A 208 4.85 -22.39 14.24
C ASN A 208 4.24 -21.20 13.49
N LEU A 209 3.24 -21.46 12.64
CA LEU A 209 2.60 -20.43 11.80
C LEU A 209 1.96 -19.29 12.61
N ASN A 210 1.47 -19.56 13.82
CA ASN A 210 0.88 -18.53 14.67
C ASN A 210 1.95 -17.57 15.22
N ASP A 211 3.12 -18.07 15.61
CA ASP A 211 4.25 -17.23 16.03
C ASP A 211 4.72 -16.35 14.86
N ILE A 212 4.76 -16.88 13.63
CA ILE A 212 5.09 -16.12 12.41
C ILE A 212 4.10 -14.97 12.19
N LYS A 213 2.80 -15.29 12.13
CA LYS A 213 1.72 -14.29 11.96
C LYS A 213 1.72 -13.26 13.10
N HIS A 214 1.94 -13.70 14.34
CA HIS A 214 1.94 -12.85 15.51
C HIS A 214 3.10 -11.85 15.52
N ILE A 215 4.32 -12.30 15.25
CA ILE A 215 5.50 -11.42 15.18
C ILE A 215 5.31 -10.39 14.07
N TYR A 216 4.81 -10.82 12.91
CA TYR A 216 4.46 -9.92 11.80
C TYR A 216 3.47 -8.84 12.27
N SER A 217 2.29 -9.25 12.74
CA SER A 217 1.23 -8.36 13.23
C SER A 217 1.73 -7.41 14.33
N ALA A 218 2.54 -7.91 15.26
CA ALA A 218 3.05 -7.13 16.39
C ALA A 218 4.03 -6.04 15.94
N ILE A 219 4.87 -6.31 14.95
CA ILE A 219 5.86 -5.37 14.42
C ILE A 219 5.20 -4.34 13.50
N ILE A 220 4.43 -4.76 12.49
CA ILE A 220 3.85 -3.82 11.52
C ILE A 220 2.93 -2.78 12.18
N SER A 221 2.25 -3.16 13.27
CA SER A 221 1.32 -2.29 13.97
C SER A 221 1.99 -1.28 14.91
N ARG A 222 3.32 -1.32 15.04
CA ARG A 222 4.12 -0.50 15.97
C ARG A 222 5.28 0.24 15.33
N CYS A 223 5.67 -0.15 14.13
CA CYS A 223 6.68 0.57 13.40
C CYS A 223 6.21 1.99 13.11
N LEU A 224 7.12 2.94 13.30
CA LEU A 224 6.98 4.33 12.91
C LEU A 224 8.08 4.66 11.90
N GLU A 225 7.74 5.51 10.94
CA GLU A 225 8.69 6.08 9.99
C GLU A 225 9.42 7.25 10.67
N ILE A 226 10.69 7.04 11.01
CA ILE A 226 11.49 8.03 11.75
C ILE A 226 12.53 8.66 10.82
N PRO A 227 12.56 9.99 10.69
CA PRO A 227 13.65 10.66 10.01
C PRO A 227 14.94 10.53 10.83
N GLU A 228 16.06 10.25 10.18
CA GLU A 228 17.40 10.27 10.75
C GLU A 228 18.25 11.25 9.95
N LYS A 229 18.97 12.13 10.64
CA LYS A 229 19.90 13.04 9.98
C LYS A 229 21.10 12.23 9.47
N SER A 230 21.42 12.40 8.19
CA SER A 230 22.59 11.78 7.57
C SER A 230 23.89 12.34 8.15
N ASP A 231 24.92 11.49 8.24
CA ASP A 231 26.28 11.87 8.63
C ASP A 231 27.03 12.58 7.49
N THR A 232 26.49 12.57 6.26
CA THR A 232 27.05 13.33 5.13
C THR A 232 26.93 14.83 5.38
N LYS A 233 27.90 15.63 4.91
CA LYS A 233 27.89 17.09 5.06
C LYS A 233 26.70 17.71 4.30
N GLY A 234 25.54 17.77 4.94
CA GLY A 234 24.29 18.32 4.40
C GLY A 234 23.16 18.30 5.44
N GLU A 235 22.03 18.95 5.11
CA GLU A 235 20.77 18.84 5.85
C GLU A 235 19.90 17.70 5.29
N GLU A 236 20.54 16.60 4.91
CA GLU A 236 19.84 15.44 4.34
C GLU A 236 19.31 14.55 5.46
N PHE A 237 18.06 14.12 5.32
CA PHE A 237 17.41 13.17 6.22
C PHE A 237 17.03 11.91 5.44
N THR A 238 17.23 10.75 6.04
CA THR A 238 16.72 9.46 5.55
C THR A 238 15.61 8.98 6.48
N VAL A 239 14.61 8.27 5.96
CA VAL A 239 13.49 7.77 6.76
C VAL A 239 13.66 6.27 6.96
N HIS A 240 13.52 5.82 8.21
CA HIS A 240 13.68 4.42 8.61
C HIS A 240 12.45 3.87 9.31
N THR A 241 12.01 2.67 8.92
CA THR A 241 11.01 1.90 9.65
C THR A 241 11.59 1.44 11.00
N THR A 242 11.07 1.99 12.10
CA THR A 242 11.69 1.82 13.42
C THR A 242 10.66 1.42 14.49
N LEU A 243 10.99 0.42 15.31
CA LEU A 243 10.27 0.14 16.56
C LEU A 243 10.87 0.96 17.70
N ILE A 244 10.03 1.67 18.44
CA ILE A 244 10.48 2.67 19.42
C ILE A 244 9.79 2.36 20.75
N PRO A 245 10.48 1.66 21.67
CA PRO A 245 9.88 1.28 22.95
C PRO A 245 9.31 2.48 23.70
N ILE A 246 8.17 2.29 24.38
CA ILE A 246 7.39 3.35 25.05
C ILE A 246 6.59 4.21 24.08
N LEU A 247 7.22 4.77 23.05
CA LEU A 247 6.53 5.62 22.07
C LEU A 247 5.47 4.83 21.30
N ASP A 248 5.70 3.54 21.06
CA ASP A 248 4.78 2.58 20.45
C ASP A 248 3.47 2.32 21.24
N PHE A 249 3.30 2.94 22.42
CA PHE A 249 2.03 3.00 23.15
C PHE A 249 1.23 4.29 22.89
N ALA A 250 1.76 5.27 22.17
CA ALA A 250 1.00 6.47 21.80
C ALA A 250 0.00 6.10 20.69
N ASN A 251 -1.28 6.45 20.89
CA ASN A 251 -2.33 6.10 19.93
C ASN A 251 -2.47 7.13 18.80
N HIS A 252 -3.01 6.68 17.67
CA HIS A 252 -3.37 7.53 16.53
C HIS A 252 -4.73 8.22 16.75
N GLU A 253 -4.79 9.54 16.53
CA GLU A 253 -6.04 10.27 16.35
C GLU A 253 -5.75 11.64 15.72
N ASN A 254 -6.09 11.83 14.44
CA ASN A 254 -5.78 13.06 13.72
C ASN A 254 -6.60 14.26 14.21
N THR A 255 -7.84 14.07 14.68
CA THR A 255 -8.70 15.19 15.11
C THR A 255 -8.38 15.73 16.49
N GLN A 256 -7.75 14.92 17.35
CA GLN A 256 -7.37 15.27 18.72
C GLN A 256 -5.85 15.24 18.93
N LYS A 257 -5.08 15.19 17.83
CA LYS A 257 -3.62 15.20 17.84
C LYS A 257 -3.13 16.33 18.72
N ASN A 258 -2.34 15.97 19.71
CA ASN A 258 -1.81 16.91 20.69
C ASN A 258 -0.31 16.70 20.95
N ALA A 259 0.26 15.60 20.45
CA ALA A 259 1.67 15.32 20.52
C ALA A 259 2.23 14.97 19.13
N TYR A 260 3.53 15.15 19.00
CA TYR A 260 4.31 14.90 17.80
C TYR A 260 5.54 14.10 18.20
N PHE A 261 5.99 13.20 17.32
CA PHE A 261 7.32 12.63 17.45
C PHE A 261 8.25 13.31 16.44
N ASP A 262 9.51 13.42 16.80
CA ASP A 262 10.57 14.01 15.98
C ASP A 262 11.92 13.43 16.42
N ILE A 263 13.02 13.89 15.81
CA ILE A 263 14.37 13.58 16.26
C ILE A 263 15.12 14.80 16.77
N ASN A 264 16.07 14.58 17.66
CA ASN A 264 17.10 15.55 17.96
C ASN A 264 18.20 15.47 16.88
N PRO A 265 18.40 16.49 16.03
CA PRO A 265 19.35 16.41 14.90
C PRO A 265 20.81 16.28 15.32
N SER A 266 21.17 16.56 16.58
CA SER A 266 22.56 16.44 17.05
C SER A 266 22.99 15.00 17.34
N ASN A 267 22.04 14.12 17.65
CA ASN A 267 22.32 12.75 18.09
C ASN A 267 21.31 11.69 17.61
N ASN A 268 20.34 12.09 16.80
CA ASN A 268 19.27 11.23 16.28
C ASN A 268 18.45 10.54 17.39
N ASP A 269 18.39 11.10 18.60
CA ASP A 269 17.48 10.62 19.65
C ASP A 269 16.03 10.91 19.24
N VAL A 270 15.13 9.95 19.46
CA VAL A 270 13.71 10.11 19.19
C VAL A 270 13.04 10.87 20.33
N LEU A 271 12.24 11.88 20.00
CA LEU A 271 11.52 12.74 20.92
C LEU A 271 10.01 12.49 20.82
N LEU A 272 9.29 12.57 21.94
CA LEU A 272 7.85 12.84 21.96
C LEU A 272 7.65 14.22 22.55
N ILE A 273 6.94 15.08 21.83
CA ILE A 273 6.79 16.49 22.11
C ILE A 273 5.30 16.83 22.17
N LEU A 274 4.87 17.51 23.24
CA LEU A 274 3.51 17.98 23.46
C LEU A 274 3.35 19.42 22.98
N ASP A 275 2.27 19.72 22.26
CA ASP A 275 1.85 21.11 22.00
C ASP A 275 1.28 21.71 23.30
N THR A 276 1.90 22.79 23.80
CA THR A 276 1.45 23.43 25.05
C THR A 276 0.04 23.99 24.97
N LYS A 277 -0.48 24.30 23.78
CA LYS A 277 -1.89 24.68 23.59
C LYS A 277 -2.84 23.59 24.08
N ALA A 278 -2.40 22.32 24.05
CA ALA A 278 -3.20 21.20 24.56
C ALA A 278 -3.34 21.18 26.08
N VAL A 279 -2.55 21.95 26.84
CA VAL A 279 -2.59 22.01 28.31
C VAL A 279 -2.96 23.40 28.86
N ARG A 280 -2.72 24.47 28.10
CA ARG A 280 -3.09 25.83 28.51
C ARG A 280 -4.59 25.94 28.78
N GLY A 281 -4.94 26.33 30.01
CA GLY A 281 -6.33 26.54 30.43
C GLY A 281 -7.16 25.26 30.65
N LYS A 282 -6.55 24.06 30.60
CA LYS A 282 -7.26 22.80 30.86
C LYS A 282 -7.31 22.44 32.35
N THR A 283 -8.36 21.71 32.73
CA THR A 283 -8.55 21.16 34.08
C THR A 283 -7.43 20.18 34.46
N ALA A 284 -7.18 19.98 35.76
CA ALA A 284 -6.19 19.04 36.31
C ALA A 284 -6.40 17.54 35.95
N LYS A 285 -7.37 17.20 35.10
CA LYS A 285 -7.65 15.81 34.72
C LYS A 285 -6.61 15.30 33.71
N PRO A 286 -6.10 14.08 33.88
CA PRO A 286 -5.23 13.46 32.88
C PRO A 286 -5.94 13.28 31.54
N PHE A 287 -5.21 13.43 30.44
CA PHE A 287 -5.71 13.18 29.09
C PHE A 287 -4.70 12.39 28.27
N GLU A 288 -5.16 11.74 27.21
CA GLU A 288 -4.32 10.87 26.37
C GLU A 288 -3.50 11.68 25.36
N ALA A 289 -2.24 11.29 25.19
CA ALA A 289 -1.35 11.82 24.17
C ALA A 289 -1.64 11.11 22.84
N PHE A 290 -2.14 11.86 21.87
CA PHE A 290 -2.45 11.36 20.53
C PHE A 290 -1.43 11.88 19.54
N ILE A 291 -0.86 10.95 18.77
CA ILE A 291 0.03 11.22 17.64
C ILE A 291 -0.68 10.93 16.32
N SER A 292 -0.03 11.22 15.20
CA SER A 292 -0.49 10.82 13.88
C SER A 292 0.46 9.76 13.33
N TYR A 293 -0.07 8.55 13.10
CA TYR A 293 0.66 7.49 12.38
C TYR A 293 0.78 7.80 10.88
N SER A 294 -0.21 8.50 10.34
CA SER A 294 -0.27 8.89 8.94
C SER A 294 -1.05 10.20 8.85
N PRO A 295 -0.54 11.18 8.07
CA PRO A 295 -1.24 12.44 7.84
C PRO A 295 -2.59 12.21 7.14
N THR A 296 -2.78 11.08 6.46
CA THR A 296 -4.03 10.73 5.75
C THR A 296 -4.66 9.49 6.35
N GLU A 297 -5.97 9.49 6.53
CA GLU A 297 -6.72 8.32 7.02
C GLU A 297 -7.18 7.43 5.85
N ASP A 298 -6.26 6.66 5.26
CA ASP A 298 -6.64 5.55 4.37
C ASP A 298 -7.13 4.37 5.23
N LEU A 299 -8.44 4.17 5.24
CA LEU A 299 -9.08 3.19 6.12
C LEU A 299 -8.67 1.76 5.78
N PHE A 300 -8.42 1.45 4.51
CA PHE A 300 -7.99 0.11 4.11
C PHE A 300 -6.60 -0.17 4.65
N SER A 301 -5.65 0.75 4.39
CA SER A 301 -4.26 0.64 4.85
C SER A 301 -4.16 0.63 6.39
N MET A 302 -4.95 1.45 7.09
CA MET A 302 -4.97 1.44 8.55
C MET A 302 -5.49 0.12 9.12
N LEU A 303 -6.52 -0.45 8.50
CA LEU A 303 -7.10 -1.71 8.95
C LEU A 303 -6.14 -2.88 8.73
N ILE A 304 -5.49 -2.97 7.58
CA ILE A 304 -4.56 -4.07 7.28
C ILE A 304 -3.29 -4.01 8.14
N THR A 305 -2.80 -2.81 8.46
CA THR A 305 -1.54 -2.59 9.19
C THR A 305 -1.73 -2.57 10.70
N TYR A 306 -2.72 -1.80 11.19
CA TYR A 306 -2.91 -1.56 12.62
C TYR A 306 -4.09 -2.33 13.23
N GLY A 307 -4.96 -2.92 12.40
CA GLY A 307 -6.13 -3.68 12.88
C GLY A 307 -7.32 -2.81 13.33
N PHE A 308 -7.35 -1.53 12.97
CA PHE A 308 -8.47 -0.63 13.26
C PHE A 308 -8.72 0.39 12.13
N THR A 309 -9.92 0.97 12.11
CA THR A 309 -10.27 2.11 11.24
C THR A 309 -10.71 3.29 12.11
N PRO A 310 -10.16 4.50 11.94
CA PRO A 310 -10.61 5.67 12.67
C PRO A 310 -12.08 6.00 12.39
N VAL A 311 -12.77 6.55 13.38
CA VAL A 311 -14.15 7.00 13.24
C VAL A 311 -14.15 8.37 12.56
N PHE A 312 -15.03 8.55 11.57
CA PHE A 312 -15.19 9.84 10.90
C PHE A 312 -15.60 10.93 11.91
N LYS A 313 -14.72 11.92 12.11
CA LYS A 313 -14.92 13.09 13.00
C LYS A 313 -14.62 14.41 12.28
N GLY A 314 -14.95 14.48 10.99
CA GLY A 314 -14.71 15.65 10.14
C GLY A 314 -13.33 15.68 9.48
N TYR A 315 -12.45 14.72 9.77
CA TYR A 315 -11.23 14.50 9.00
C TYR A 315 -11.54 13.67 7.75
N SER A 316 -10.98 14.04 6.59
CA SER A 316 -11.18 13.27 5.36
C SER A 316 -10.61 11.87 5.50
N GLN A 317 -11.42 10.88 5.13
CA GLN A 317 -11.02 9.47 5.13
C GLN A 317 -11.04 8.94 3.70
N PHE A 318 -10.14 8.04 3.38
CA PHE A 318 -9.95 7.56 2.03
C PHE A 318 -10.11 6.05 1.93
N TRP A 319 -10.44 5.60 0.72
CA TRP A 319 -10.43 4.20 0.35
C TRP A 319 -10.06 4.06 -1.13
N ALA A 320 -9.15 3.14 -1.43
CA ALA A 320 -8.74 2.85 -2.79
C ALA A 320 -9.42 1.55 -3.25
N LEU A 321 -10.56 1.66 -3.93
CA LEU A 321 -11.40 0.53 -4.31
C LEU A 321 -10.83 -0.15 -5.58
N SER A 322 -10.21 -1.31 -5.41
CA SER A 322 -9.57 -2.05 -6.51
C SER A 322 -10.60 -2.77 -7.39
N PHE A 323 -10.49 -2.63 -8.71
CA PHE A 323 -11.32 -3.40 -9.63
C PHE A 323 -10.86 -4.87 -9.71
N ASP A 324 -11.83 -5.78 -9.61
CA ASP A 324 -11.62 -7.20 -9.87
C ASP A 324 -11.12 -7.41 -11.32
N ARG A 325 -10.00 -8.12 -11.49
CA ARG A 325 -9.39 -8.35 -12.81
C ARG A 325 -10.31 -9.17 -13.73
N CYS A 326 -11.04 -10.13 -13.17
CA CYS A 326 -12.04 -10.89 -13.92
C CYS A 326 -13.21 -10.00 -14.37
N PHE A 327 -13.65 -9.05 -13.53
CA PHE A 327 -14.70 -8.12 -13.95
C PHE A 327 -14.22 -7.24 -15.11
N LEU A 328 -13.00 -6.68 -15.02
CA LEU A 328 -12.43 -5.87 -16.09
C LEU A 328 -12.26 -6.64 -17.41
N ARG A 329 -11.90 -7.93 -17.33
CA ARG A 329 -11.75 -8.80 -18.51
C ARG A 329 -13.10 -9.14 -19.13
N ASP A 330 -14.10 -9.42 -18.30
CA ASP A 330 -15.39 -9.98 -18.73
C ASP A 330 -16.45 -8.87 -18.94
N TYR A 331 -16.12 -7.60 -18.70
CA TYR A 331 -17.02 -6.46 -18.89
C TYR A 331 -17.39 -6.26 -20.36
N THR A 332 -18.68 -6.23 -20.67
CA THR A 332 -19.24 -6.15 -22.03
C THR A 332 -20.04 -4.87 -22.26
N GLY A 333 -19.47 -3.73 -21.81
CA GLY A 333 -20.10 -2.40 -21.92
C GLY A 333 -20.51 -1.97 -23.33
N PRO A 334 -21.07 -0.75 -23.47
CA PRO A 334 -21.66 -0.26 -24.72
C PRO A 334 -20.71 -0.38 -25.93
N ASP A 335 -19.44 -0.08 -25.72
CA ASP A 335 -18.36 -0.18 -26.71
C ASP A 335 -17.64 -1.52 -26.58
N LYS A 336 -18.34 -2.61 -26.96
CA LYS A 336 -17.99 -4.06 -26.88
C LYS A 336 -16.58 -4.50 -27.34
N ASN A 337 -15.69 -3.59 -27.70
CA ASN A 337 -14.42 -3.85 -28.36
C ASN A 337 -13.19 -3.84 -27.44
N THR A 338 -13.34 -3.55 -26.14
CA THR A 338 -12.17 -3.36 -25.26
C THR A 338 -12.22 -4.27 -24.05
N ASN A 339 -11.35 -5.28 -24.04
CA ASN A 339 -10.95 -5.96 -22.81
C ASN A 339 -10.27 -4.91 -21.90
N LEU A 340 -11.00 -4.36 -20.91
CA LEU A 340 -10.51 -3.28 -20.06
C LEU A 340 -9.30 -3.70 -19.23
N ARG A 341 -9.24 -4.98 -18.84
CA ARG A 341 -8.07 -5.54 -18.16
C ARG A 341 -6.83 -5.39 -19.03
N LEU A 342 -6.93 -5.78 -20.30
CA LEU A 342 -5.83 -5.69 -21.25
C LEU A 342 -5.45 -4.23 -21.55
N PHE A 343 -6.44 -3.35 -21.69
CA PHE A 343 -6.22 -1.93 -21.91
C PHE A 343 -5.41 -1.29 -20.76
N TYR A 344 -5.88 -1.44 -19.51
CA TYR A 344 -5.17 -0.91 -18.34
C TYR A 344 -3.77 -1.48 -18.19
N LYS A 345 -3.59 -2.76 -18.56
CA LYS A 345 -2.30 -3.43 -18.51
C LYS A 345 -1.27 -2.85 -19.48
N TRP A 346 -1.67 -2.61 -20.73
CA TRP A 346 -0.79 -1.98 -21.74
C TRP A 346 -0.48 -0.51 -21.43
N MET A 347 -1.45 0.20 -20.84
CA MET A 347 -1.33 1.64 -20.57
C MET A 347 -0.73 1.96 -19.18
N HIS A 348 -0.34 0.93 -18.42
CA HIS A 348 0.14 1.04 -17.04
C HIS A 348 -0.81 1.80 -16.11
N ILE A 349 -2.12 1.64 -16.34
CA ILE A 349 -3.15 2.32 -15.56
C ILE A 349 -3.49 1.46 -14.35
N ASN A 350 -3.41 2.04 -13.16
CA ASN A 350 -3.77 1.37 -11.92
C ASN A 350 -5.30 1.18 -11.84
N PRO A 351 -5.82 -0.06 -11.81
CA PRO A 351 -7.26 -0.32 -11.83
C PRO A 351 -7.89 -0.12 -10.44
N VAL A 352 -7.74 1.09 -9.88
CA VAL A 352 -8.15 1.42 -8.51
C VAL A 352 -8.87 2.75 -8.51
N MET A 353 -10.10 2.75 -8.01
CA MET A 353 -10.91 3.95 -7.83
C MET A 353 -10.55 4.65 -6.51
N PRO A 354 -10.04 5.89 -6.55
CA PRO A 354 -9.85 6.68 -5.33
C PRO A 354 -11.21 7.19 -4.82
N LEU A 355 -11.51 6.92 -3.55
CA LEU A 355 -12.72 7.37 -2.88
C LEU A 355 -12.37 8.22 -1.67
N VAL A 356 -13.26 9.17 -1.35
CA VAL A 356 -13.16 10.02 -0.17
C VAL A 356 -14.48 10.06 0.59
N LYS A 357 -14.40 9.90 1.91
CA LYS A 357 -15.52 10.08 2.83
C LYS A 357 -15.54 11.52 3.31
N HIS A 358 -16.68 12.19 3.15
CA HIS A 358 -16.83 13.59 3.52
C HIS A 358 -18.25 13.88 4.01
N GLU A 359 -18.40 14.93 4.80
CA GLU A 359 -19.71 15.43 5.23
C GLU A 359 -20.21 16.48 4.24
N HIS A 360 -21.37 16.24 3.64
CA HIS A 360 -22.04 17.19 2.77
C HIS A 360 -23.51 17.32 3.14
N ASN A 361 -23.99 18.54 3.35
CA ASN A 361 -25.36 18.84 3.78
C ASN A 361 -25.81 18.06 5.04
N GLY A 362 -24.93 17.93 6.02
CA GLY A 362 -25.20 17.21 7.28
C GLY A 362 -25.26 15.68 7.14
N GLN A 363 -24.81 15.14 6.01
CA GLN A 363 -24.73 13.69 5.76
C GLN A 363 -23.28 13.30 5.47
N VAL A 364 -22.75 12.36 6.25
CA VAL A 364 -21.45 11.73 6.01
C VAL A 364 -21.63 10.62 4.98
N ARG A 365 -20.88 10.68 3.89
CA ARG A 365 -21.03 9.77 2.76
C ARG A 365 -19.75 9.64 1.93
N TRP A 366 -19.75 8.73 0.95
CA TRP A 366 -18.62 8.48 0.06
C TRP A 366 -18.79 9.18 -1.29
N PHE A 367 -17.67 9.64 -1.83
CA PHE A 367 -17.57 10.29 -3.14
C PHE A 367 -16.43 9.68 -3.94
N ILE A 368 -16.55 9.70 -5.27
CA ILE A 368 -15.43 9.46 -6.18
C ILE A 368 -14.49 10.66 -6.10
N ASN A 369 -13.23 10.41 -5.72
CA ASN A 369 -12.22 11.45 -5.62
C ASN A 369 -11.64 11.77 -7.01
N ASP A 370 -12.41 12.48 -7.83
CA ASP A 370 -12.03 12.87 -9.19
C ASP A 370 -11.07 14.06 -9.26
N THR A 371 -10.55 14.52 -8.12
CA THR A 371 -9.48 15.52 -8.06
C THR A 371 -8.08 14.88 -8.03
N ALA A 372 -7.99 13.55 -7.93
CA ALA A 372 -6.72 12.82 -8.01
C ALA A 372 -6.25 12.77 -9.48
N PRO A 373 -4.98 13.07 -9.79
CA PRO A 373 -4.46 13.03 -11.17
C PRO A 373 -4.65 11.68 -11.88
N GLU A 374 -4.58 10.58 -11.12
CA GLU A 374 -4.75 9.22 -11.64
C GLU A 374 -6.18 8.93 -12.08
N PHE A 375 -7.16 9.74 -11.66
CA PHE A 375 -8.55 9.59 -12.08
C PHE A 375 -8.72 9.81 -13.59
N ASP A 376 -8.03 10.78 -14.18
CA ASP A 376 -8.11 11.04 -15.62
C ASP A 376 -7.61 9.83 -16.44
N MET A 377 -6.61 9.11 -15.93
CA MET A 377 -6.11 7.89 -16.57
C MET A 377 -7.16 6.78 -16.58
N LEU A 378 -7.95 6.63 -15.51
CA LEU A 378 -9.06 5.66 -15.46
C LEU A 378 -10.16 5.95 -16.48
N LEU A 379 -10.29 7.20 -16.92
CA LEU A 379 -11.32 7.61 -17.86
C LEU A 379 -10.97 7.32 -19.33
N LEU A 380 -9.69 7.07 -19.64
CA LEU A 380 -9.21 6.87 -21.00
C LEU A 380 -10.03 5.87 -21.85
N PRO A 381 -10.43 4.68 -21.35
CA PRO A 381 -11.21 3.74 -22.17
C PRO A 381 -12.68 4.14 -22.34
N PHE A 382 -13.17 5.16 -21.62
CA PHE A 382 -14.56 5.64 -21.65
C PHE A 382 -14.72 6.91 -22.50
N ILE A 383 -13.71 7.22 -23.30
CA ILE A 383 -13.76 8.38 -24.18
C ILE A 383 -14.59 8.05 -25.42
N PRO A 384 -15.61 8.88 -25.76
CA PRO A 384 -16.51 8.58 -26.84
C PRO A 384 -15.80 8.51 -28.19
N SER A 385 -16.39 7.71 -29.07
CA SER A 385 -16.00 7.58 -30.47
C SER A 385 -16.06 8.92 -31.21
N LEU A 386 -15.21 9.10 -32.22
CA LEU A 386 -15.18 10.30 -33.03
C LEU A 386 -16.29 10.31 -34.10
N GLY A 387 -16.99 11.45 -34.21
CA GLY A 387 -18.07 11.67 -35.17
C GLY A 387 -19.37 11.00 -34.74
N ASP A 388 -20.26 10.67 -35.70
CA ASP A 388 -21.51 9.92 -35.44
C ASP A 388 -21.23 8.43 -35.14
N ALA A 389 -20.40 8.15 -34.13
CA ALA A 389 -20.02 6.81 -33.65
C ALA A 389 -19.33 5.87 -34.68
N LYS A 390 -18.67 6.41 -35.72
CA LYS A 390 -18.03 5.59 -36.77
C LYS A 390 -16.60 5.17 -36.46
N ILE A 391 -15.88 5.95 -35.64
CA ILE A 391 -14.45 5.74 -35.40
C ILE A 391 -14.25 5.55 -33.90
N ALA A 392 -13.98 4.31 -33.49
CA ALA A 392 -13.64 3.98 -32.11
C ALA A 392 -12.47 4.85 -31.64
N ARG A 393 -12.53 5.33 -30.39
CA ARG A 393 -11.47 6.18 -29.85
C ARG A 393 -10.14 5.45 -29.72
N TRP A 394 -10.22 4.18 -29.35
CA TRP A 394 -9.08 3.28 -29.19
C TRP A 394 -9.21 2.09 -30.13
N ALA A 395 -8.10 1.72 -30.77
CA ALA A 395 -8.02 0.55 -31.61
C ALA A 395 -6.90 -0.38 -31.12
N TYR A 396 -7.25 -1.63 -30.84
CA TYR A 396 -6.29 -2.68 -30.51
C TYR A 396 -5.76 -3.34 -31.79
N ASP A 397 -4.44 -3.49 -31.88
CA ASP A 397 -3.78 -4.26 -32.93
C ASP A 397 -3.47 -5.68 -32.45
N SER A 398 -4.33 -6.64 -32.82
CA SER A 398 -4.10 -8.08 -32.55
C SER A 398 -2.85 -8.63 -33.25
N THR A 399 -2.30 -7.89 -34.21
CA THR A 399 -1.10 -8.22 -34.98
C THR A 399 0.10 -7.35 -34.57
N CYS A 400 0.04 -6.69 -33.41
CA CYS A 400 1.07 -5.75 -32.95
C CYS A 400 2.48 -6.36 -32.88
N HIS A 401 2.62 -7.67 -32.69
CA HIS A 401 3.91 -8.36 -32.81
C HIS A 401 4.64 -8.05 -34.14
N LEU A 402 3.92 -7.85 -35.24
CA LEU A 402 4.49 -7.44 -36.53
C LEU A 402 4.96 -5.98 -36.53
N MET A 403 4.31 -5.08 -35.77
CA MET A 403 4.81 -3.72 -35.53
C MET A 403 6.15 -3.76 -34.80
N PHE A 404 6.22 -4.53 -33.70
CA PHE A 404 7.45 -4.74 -32.94
C PHE A 404 8.59 -5.26 -33.83
N THR A 405 8.32 -6.32 -34.61
CA THR A 405 9.31 -6.86 -35.56
C THR A 405 9.76 -5.83 -36.59
N LYS A 406 8.83 -5.04 -37.13
CA LYS A 406 9.16 -4.04 -38.15
C LYS A 406 10.05 -2.94 -37.59
N ILE A 407 9.78 -2.45 -36.38
CA ILE A 407 10.63 -1.46 -35.72
C ILE A 407 11.99 -2.10 -35.39
N HIS A 408 12.02 -3.30 -34.82
CA HIS A 408 13.24 -4.04 -34.54
C HIS A 408 14.15 -4.13 -35.78
N CYS A 409 13.63 -4.64 -36.90
CA CYS A 409 14.42 -4.81 -38.12
C CYS A 409 14.82 -3.49 -38.79
N LEU A 410 14.16 -2.36 -38.48
CA LEU A 410 14.57 -1.03 -38.94
C LEU A 410 15.68 -0.44 -38.06
N VAL A 411 15.67 -0.75 -36.76
CA VAL A 411 16.71 -0.33 -35.80
C VAL A 411 17.96 -1.20 -35.94
N ASN A 412 17.80 -2.50 -36.23
CA ASN A 412 18.87 -3.49 -36.42
C ASN A 412 18.78 -4.11 -37.84
N PRO A 413 19.23 -3.44 -38.91
CA PRO A 413 19.04 -3.89 -40.30
C PRO A 413 19.63 -5.27 -40.63
N GLU A 414 20.64 -5.72 -39.88
CA GLU A 414 21.26 -7.04 -39.98
C GLU A 414 20.30 -8.18 -39.64
N THR A 415 19.25 -7.92 -38.85
CA THR A 415 18.29 -8.94 -38.41
C THR A 415 17.17 -9.21 -39.41
N ASN A 416 17.13 -8.48 -40.54
CA ASN A 416 16.10 -8.60 -41.57
C ASN A 416 15.93 -10.03 -42.11
N GLU A 417 17.01 -10.80 -42.22
CA GLU A 417 16.95 -12.21 -42.67
C GLU A 417 16.27 -13.15 -41.66
N HIS A 418 16.13 -12.70 -40.41
CA HIS A 418 15.51 -13.44 -39.30
C HIS A 418 14.14 -12.90 -38.91
N ALA A 419 13.55 -12.00 -39.70
CA ALA A 419 12.31 -11.29 -39.37
C ALA A 419 11.15 -12.22 -38.96
N SER A 420 10.98 -13.38 -39.62
CA SER A 420 9.94 -14.36 -39.26
C SER A 420 10.14 -14.95 -37.86
N MET A 421 11.39 -15.30 -37.51
CA MET A 421 11.72 -15.82 -36.17
C MET A 421 11.52 -14.73 -35.11
N ILE A 422 11.89 -13.48 -35.41
CA ILE A 422 11.69 -12.33 -34.51
C ILE A 422 10.19 -12.07 -34.29
N ALA A 423 9.37 -12.15 -35.34
CA ALA A 423 7.91 -12.05 -35.22
C ALA A 423 7.31 -13.14 -34.32
N GLU A 424 7.79 -14.39 -34.43
CA GLU A 424 7.36 -15.48 -33.56
C GLU A 424 7.77 -15.24 -32.09
N ASN A 425 8.97 -14.72 -31.87
CA ASN A 425 9.46 -14.36 -30.54
C ASN A 425 8.62 -13.25 -29.91
N TYR A 426 8.35 -12.16 -30.63
CA TYR A 426 7.48 -11.08 -30.13
C TYR A 426 6.05 -11.55 -29.94
N HIS A 427 5.52 -12.39 -30.83
CA HIS A 427 4.18 -12.96 -30.66
C HIS A 427 4.09 -13.77 -29.36
N SER A 428 5.08 -14.62 -29.10
CA SER A 428 5.15 -15.43 -27.88
C SER A 428 5.29 -14.58 -26.63
N LEU A 429 6.21 -13.60 -26.64
CA LEU A 429 6.44 -12.67 -25.54
C LEU A 429 5.19 -11.84 -25.22
N ILE A 430 4.56 -11.24 -26.23
CA ILE A 430 3.35 -10.43 -26.05
C ILE A 430 2.23 -11.31 -25.49
N LYS A 431 2.00 -12.49 -26.07
CA LYS A 431 0.96 -13.40 -25.59
C LYS A 431 1.20 -13.84 -24.15
N GLU A 432 2.43 -14.16 -23.79
CA GLU A 432 2.81 -14.50 -22.40
C GLU A 432 2.51 -13.33 -21.46
N ARG A 433 2.95 -12.12 -21.83
CA ARG A 433 2.77 -10.92 -21.02
C ARG A 433 1.30 -10.51 -20.93
N GLU A 434 0.49 -10.67 -21.97
CA GLU A 434 -0.94 -10.38 -21.91
C GLU A 434 -1.69 -11.37 -21.01
N LEU A 435 -1.32 -12.66 -21.04
CA LEU A 435 -2.00 -13.74 -20.29
C LEU A 435 -1.53 -13.92 -18.84
N ASN A 436 -0.37 -13.36 -18.47
CA ASN A 436 0.07 -13.40 -17.09
C ASN A 436 -0.83 -12.51 -16.19
N GLY A 437 -0.71 -12.65 -14.87
CA GLY A 437 -1.54 -11.90 -13.93
C GLY A 437 -1.01 -10.54 -13.51
N ASP A 438 0.08 -10.06 -14.13
CA ASP A 438 0.60 -8.73 -13.85
C ASP A 438 -0.42 -7.66 -14.23
N ASP A 439 -0.44 -6.57 -13.47
CA ASP A 439 -1.24 -5.40 -13.81
C ASP A 439 -0.60 -4.51 -14.88
N PHE A 440 0.60 -4.85 -15.38
CA PHE A 440 1.28 -4.10 -16.42
C PHE A 440 2.04 -5.00 -17.41
N ILE A 441 2.34 -4.46 -18.59
CA ILE A 441 3.22 -5.06 -19.59
C ILE A 441 4.42 -4.15 -19.78
N ASN A 442 5.64 -4.60 -19.45
CA ASN A 442 6.84 -3.80 -19.63
C ASN A 442 7.35 -3.82 -21.09
N LEU A 443 6.50 -3.39 -22.02
CA LEU A 443 6.80 -3.23 -23.45
C LEU A 443 6.29 -1.85 -23.92
N PRO A 444 6.85 -1.27 -24.98
CA PRO A 444 6.28 -0.10 -25.64
C PRO A 444 4.78 -0.28 -25.95
N PRO A 445 3.90 0.73 -25.75
CA PRO A 445 2.45 0.61 -25.88
C PRO A 445 1.99 0.60 -27.35
N LEU A 446 2.59 -0.25 -28.17
CA LEU A 446 2.34 -0.35 -29.62
C LEU A 446 1.12 -1.21 -29.97
N ALA A 447 0.44 -1.79 -28.99
CA ALA A 447 -0.76 -2.58 -29.20
C ALA A 447 -2.04 -1.75 -29.26
N TRP A 448 -2.00 -0.50 -28.80
CA TRP A 448 -3.15 0.39 -28.75
C TRP A 448 -2.87 1.71 -29.46
N SER A 449 -3.77 2.07 -30.37
CA SER A 449 -3.73 3.36 -31.06
C SER A 449 -4.86 4.27 -30.57
N LEU A 450 -4.50 5.52 -30.25
CA LEU A 450 -5.43 6.59 -29.95
C LEU A 450 -5.81 7.33 -31.23
N HIS A 451 -7.12 7.44 -31.48
CA HIS A 451 -7.67 8.29 -32.53
C HIS A 451 -8.07 9.67 -31.97
N TYR A 452 -7.65 10.74 -32.61
CA TYR A 452 -7.97 12.12 -32.18
C TYR A 452 -8.09 13.05 -33.40
N LYS A 453 -8.85 14.13 -33.27
CA LYS A 453 -8.89 15.24 -34.22
C LYS A 453 -7.73 16.18 -33.91
N ASP A 454 -6.82 16.27 -34.87
CA ASP A 454 -5.71 17.21 -34.83
C ASP A 454 -6.27 18.64 -34.86
N THR A 455 -5.95 19.46 -33.86
CA THR A 455 -6.50 20.82 -33.71
C THR A 455 -6.08 21.75 -34.84
N ASP A 456 -4.88 21.56 -35.38
CA ASP A 456 -4.33 22.37 -36.46
C ASP A 456 -4.94 22.03 -37.84
N SER A 457 -5.05 20.74 -38.17
CA SER A 457 -5.58 20.31 -39.49
C SER A 457 -7.08 19.98 -39.51
N GLY A 458 -7.70 19.75 -38.35
CA GLY A 458 -9.06 19.24 -38.21
C GLY A 458 -9.24 17.79 -38.68
N CYS A 459 -8.17 17.11 -39.11
CA CYS A 459 -8.21 15.73 -39.57
C CYS A 459 -8.15 14.75 -38.40
N VAL A 460 -8.80 13.60 -38.55
CA VAL A 460 -8.62 12.48 -37.61
C VAL A 460 -7.25 11.87 -37.86
N ARG A 461 -6.42 11.85 -36.82
CA ARG A 461 -5.13 11.19 -36.78
C ARG A 461 -5.13 10.04 -35.79
N LYS A 462 -4.13 9.18 -35.91
CA LYS A 462 -3.92 8.02 -35.03
C LYS A 462 -2.47 7.86 -34.62
N ARG A 463 -2.24 7.48 -33.36
CA ARG A 463 -0.89 7.37 -32.79
C ARG A 463 -0.84 6.36 -31.65
N HIS A 464 0.28 5.65 -31.50
CA HIS A 464 0.58 4.88 -30.30
C HIS A 464 1.08 5.82 -29.20
N VAL A 465 0.41 5.78 -28.04
CA VAL A 465 0.68 6.68 -26.91
C VAL A 465 0.66 5.89 -25.61
N ASN A 466 1.44 6.35 -24.63
CA ASN A 466 1.24 5.90 -23.24
C ASN A 466 0.06 6.68 -22.62
N SER A 467 -0.29 6.39 -21.37
CA SER A 467 -1.41 7.03 -20.67
C SER A 467 -1.23 8.53 -20.48
N GLU A 468 -0.03 9.00 -20.14
CA GLU A 468 0.30 10.41 -19.96
C GLU A 468 0.19 11.22 -21.27
N ASP A 469 0.79 10.70 -22.35
CA ASP A 469 0.73 11.28 -23.68
C ASP A 469 -0.72 11.32 -24.19
N ALA A 470 -1.51 10.28 -23.91
CA ALA A 470 -2.91 10.24 -24.28
C ALA A 470 -3.69 11.39 -23.62
N ILE A 471 -3.51 11.60 -22.31
CA ILE A 471 -4.15 12.71 -21.58
C ILE A 471 -3.74 14.04 -22.21
N ALA A 472 -2.45 14.25 -22.49
CA ALA A 472 -1.95 15.50 -23.07
C ALA A 472 -2.57 15.78 -24.45
N VAL A 473 -2.69 14.76 -25.31
CA VAL A 473 -3.34 14.87 -26.63
C VAL A 473 -4.81 15.23 -26.48
N LEU A 474 -5.52 14.57 -25.55
CA LEU A 474 -6.95 14.75 -25.35
C LEU A 474 -7.30 16.10 -24.69
N GLN A 475 -6.44 16.62 -23.81
CA GLN A 475 -6.59 17.96 -23.23
C GLN A 475 -6.58 19.07 -24.29
N GLN A 476 -5.89 18.85 -25.42
CA GLN A 476 -5.89 19.81 -26.53
C GLN A 476 -7.20 19.79 -27.34
N GLU A 477 -7.94 18.68 -27.33
CA GLU A 477 -9.29 18.58 -27.94
C GLU A 477 -10.41 19.15 -27.03
N LEU A 478 -10.15 19.29 -25.73
CA LEU A 478 -11.19 19.38 -24.70
C LEU A 478 -11.91 20.74 -24.65
N GLY A 479 -12.99 20.82 -25.42
CA GLY A 479 -14.07 21.79 -25.24
C GLY A 479 -15.47 21.20 -25.06
N GLN A 480 -15.71 19.89 -25.31
CA GLN A 480 -17.10 19.39 -25.47
C GLN A 480 -17.51 18.06 -24.80
N ASP A 481 -16.63 17.13 -24.39
CA ASP A 481 -17.07 15.75 -24.07
C ASP A 481 -16.91 15.26 -22.61
N THR A 482 -16.47 16.10 -21.65
CA THR A 482 -16.22 15.65 -20.25
C THR A 482 -17.45 15.02 -19.57
N ALA A 483 -18.65 15.52 -19.86
CA ALA A 483 -19.88 15.01 -19.27
C ALA A 483 -20.25 13.61 -19.80
N GLU A 484 -20.03 13.35 -21.10
CA GLU A 484 -20.30 12.05 -21.70
C GLU A 484 -19.33 10.99 -21.19
N ILE A 485 -18.03 11.32 -21.10
CA ILE A 485 -16.99 10.45 -20.53
C ILE A 485 -17.38 10.03 -19.10
N LYS A 486 -17.69 11.01 -18.24
CA LYS A 486 -18.13 10.76 -16.87
C LYS A 486 -19.41 9.91 -16.83
N SER A 487 -20.35 10.11 -17.76
CA SER A 487 -21.57 9.30 -17.84
C SER A 487 -21.30 7.84 -18.21
N GLN A 488 -20.49 7.59 -19.24
CA GLN A 488 -20.08 6.24 -19.64
C GLN A 488 -19.36 5.51 -18.51
N PHE A 489 -18.45 6.21 -17.83
CA PHE A 489 -17.74 5.70 -16.67
C PHE A 489 -18.68 5.35 -15.50
N ILE A 490 -19.66 6.22 -15.18
CA ILE A 490 -20.62 5.95 -14.11
C ILE A 490 -21.47 4.70 -14.42
N ASN A 491 -21.80 4.45 -15.69
CA ASN A 491 -22.49 3.22 -16.08
C ASN A 491 -21.61 1.97 -15.84
N PHE A 492 -20.34 2.02 -16.22
CA PHE A 492 -19.37 0.97 -15.89
C PHE A 492 -19.24 0.77 -14.38
N PHE A 493 -19.09 1.86 -13.63
CA PHE A 493 -18.88 1.81 -12.20
C PHE A 493 -20.11 1.27 -11.47
N ARG A 494 -21.33 1.62 -11.91
CA ARG A 494 -22.58 0.99 -11.41
C ARG A 494 -22.54 -0.53 -11.60
N SER A 495 -22.21 -1.02 -12.79
CA SER A 495 -22.08 -2.47 -13.04
C SER A 495 -21.02 -3.12 -12.16
N PHE A 496 -19.91 -2.42 -11.89
CA PHE A 496 -18.89 -2.90 -10.97
C PHE A 496 -19.41 -3.00 -9.53
N LEU A 497 -20.11 -1.99 -9.03
CA LEU A 497 -20.71 -1.99 -7.69
C LEU A 497 -21.72 -3.14 -7.53
N GLU A 498 -22.54 -3.39 -8.55
CA GLU A 498 -23.46 -4.54 -8.58
C GLU A 498 -22.73 -5.88 -8.55
N PHE A 499 -21.68 -6.01 -9.37
CA PHE A 499 -20.82 -7.19 -9.40
C PHE A 499 -20.18 -7.43 -8.01
N ARG A 500 -19.56 -6.42 -7.41
CA ARG A 500 -18.96 -6.53 -6.08
C ARG A 500 -20.00 -6.89 -5.01
N ARG A 501 -21.16 -6.24 -5.03
CA ARG A 501 -22.27 -6.56 -4.12
C ARG A 501 -22.69 -8.03 -4.20
N SER A 502 -22.67 -8.62 -5.40
CA SER A 502 -23.01 -10.03 -5.60
C SER A 502 -21.93 -11.00 -5.10
N ARG A 503 -20.66 -10.56 -5.05
CA ARG A 503 -19.54 -11.36 -4.52
C ARG A 503 -19.44 -11.28 -3.00
N ILE A 504 -19.58 -10.09 -2.45
CA ILE A 504 -19.37 -9.81 -1.02
C ILE A 504 -20.68 -10.05 -0.24
N THR A 505 -21.14 -11.30 -0.20
CA THR A 505 -22.42 -11.66 0.47
C THR A 505 -22.27 -11.95 1.94
N LYS A 506 -21.16 -12.57 2.34
CA LYS A 506 -20.78 -12.84 3.73
C LYS A 506 -19.25 -12.90 3.83
N PRO A 507 -18.66 -12.55 4.98
CA PRO A 507 -17.22 -12.70 5.17
C PRO A 507 -16.82 -14.18 5.13
N THR A 508 -15.70 -14.50 4.46
CA THR A 508 -15.10 -15.85 4.48
C THR A 508 -14.32 -16.17 5.74
N SER A 509 -14.08 -15.17 6.60
CA SER A 509 -13.35 -15.29 7.86
C SER A 509 -14.15 -14.67 8.99
N ASP A 510 -14.16 -15.36 10.14
CA ASP A 510 -14.74 -14.83 11.39
C ASP A 510 -13.80 -13.82 12.10
N SER A 511 -12.69 -13.43 11.48
CA SER A 511 -11.79 -12.41 12.04
C SER A 511 -12.48 -11.05 12.10
N LYS A 512 -12.09 -10.23 13.08
CA LYS A 512 -12.58 -8.84 13.19
C LYS A 512 -12.17 -8.04 11.97
N VAL A 513 -10.93 -8.20 11.52
CA VAL A 513 -10.41 -7.46 10.36
C VAL A 513 -11.24 -7.75 9.12
N ALA A 514 -11.53 -9.02 8.83
CA ALA A 514 -12.42 -9.38 7.73
C ALA A 514 -13.83 -8.81 7.89
N SER A 515 -14.37 -8.84 9.11
CA SER A 515 -15.70 -8.30 9.39
C SER A 515 -15.77 -6.78 9.17
N VAL A 516 -14.77 -6.03 9.65
CA VAL A 516 -14.69 -4.57 9.47
C VAL A 516 -14.49 -4.23 7.99
N LEU A 517 -13.57 -4.93 7.32
CA LEU A 517 -13.30 -4.72 5.89
C LEU A 517 -14.58 -4.93 5.06
N PHE A 518 -15.30 -6.01 5.35
CA PHE A 518 -16.57 -6.35 4.72
C PHE A 518 -17.65 -5.30 4.93
N GLU A 519 -17.86 -4.84 6.18
CA GLU A 519 -18.86 -3.82 6.45
C GLU A 519 -18.50 -2.46 5.83
N GLN A 520 -17.23 -2.08 5.80
CA GLN A 520 -16.77 -0.84 5.16
C GLN A 520 -16.98 -0.88 3.63
N GLU A 521 -16.57 -1.96 2.95
CA GLU A 521 -16.82 -2.07 1.49
C GLU A 521 -18.32 -2.11 1.18
N ARG A 522 -19.12 -2.78 2.02
CA ARG A 522 -20.59 -2.76 1.89
C ARG A 522 -21.20 -1.37 2.07
N GLU A 523 -20.72 -0.60 3.04
CA GLU A 523 -21.14 0.80 3.25
C GLU A 523 -20.84 1.62 2.01
N ILE A 524 -19.62 1.54 1.49
CA ILE A 524 -19.16 2.22 0.27
C ILE A 524 -20.07 1.87 -0.92
N ILE A 525 -20.27 0.57 -1.17
CA ILE A 525 -21.08 0.10 -2.30
C ILE A 525 -22.52 0.58 -2.18
N ALA A 526 -23.11 0.48 -0.99
CA ALA A 526 -24.50 0.89 -0.77
C ALA A 526 -24.69 2.40 -0.93
N ASP A 527 -23.77 3.21 -0.41
CA ASP A 527 -23.84 4.67 -0.51
C ASP A 527 -23.67 5.15 -1.96
N LEU A 528 -22.63 4.68 -2.65
CA LEU A 528 -22.34 5.08 -4.04
C LEU A 528 -23.41 4.58 -5.00
N ALA A 529 -23.89 3.34 -4.87
CA ALA A 529 -24.98 2.84 -5.71
C ALA A 529 -26.25 3.70 -5.54
N LYS A 530 -26.62 4.02 -4.29
CA LYS A 530 -27.76 4.89 -3.99
C LYS A 530 -27.56 6.31 -4.57
N ALA A 531 -26.34 6.83 -4.53
CA ALA A 531 -25.99 8.12 -5.12
C ALA A 531 -26.29 8.15 -6.62
N ILE A 532 -25.78 7.13 -7.32
CA ILE A 532 -25.88 6.97 -8.77
C ILE A 532 -27.34 6.74 -9.17
N ASP A 533 -28.08 5.89 -8.45
CA ASP A 533 -29.49 5.61 -8.70
C ASP A 533 -30.40 6.82 -8.52
N ASN A 534 -30.10 7.67 -7.54
CA ASN A 534 -30.83 8.90 -7.30
C ASN A 534 -30.33 10.09 -8.14
N SER A 535 -29.37 9.89 -9.05
CA SER A 535 -28.71 10.97 -9.80
C SER A 535 -28.22 12.12 -8.90
N SER A 536 -27.76 11.75 -7.69
CA SER A 536 -27.18 12.68 -6.73
C SER A 536 -25.71 12.96 -7.06
N THR A 537 -25.11 13.95 -6.42
CA THR A 537 -23.66 14.20 -6.54
C THR A 537 -22.86 12.97 -6.15
N VAL A 538 -21.96 12.53 -7.06
CA VAL A 538 -21.08 11.36 -6.88
C VAL A 538 -19.61 11.78 -6.90
N PHE A 539 -19.26 12.77 -7.72
CA PHE A 539 -17.90 13.29 -7.84
C PHE A 539 -17.60 14.30 -6.75
N PHE A 540 -16.39 14.24 -6.20
CA PHE A 540 -15.98 15.12 -5.12
C PHE A 540 -15.77 16.56 -5.61
N SER A 541 -15.26 16.75 -6.82
CA SER A 541 -15.05 18.08 -7.42
C SER A 541 -16.33 18.93 -7.50
N ASP A 542 -17.48 18.27 -7.65
CA ASP A 542 -18.80 18.92 -7.70
C ASP A 542 -19.18 19.59 -6.36
N LEU A 543 -18.57 19.19 -5.24
CA LEU A 543 -18.79 19.80 -3.93
C LEU A 543 -18.16 21.19 -3.82
N LYS A 544 -17.15 21.49 -4.67
CA LYS A 544 -16.38 22.75 -4.62
C LYS A 544 -15.73 23.01 -3.26
N VAL A 545 -15.25 21.94 -2.61
CA VAL A 545 -14.54 21.98 -1.33
C VAL A 545 -13.09 21.53 -1.55
N THR A 546 -12.15 22.15 -0.85
CA THR A 546 -10.75 21.73 -0.83
C THR A 546 -10.53 20.74 0.31
N LEU A 547 -9.90 19.60 0.03
CA LEU A 547 -9.56 18.63 1.06
C LEU A 547 -8.46 19.19 1.97
N HIS A 548 -8.53 18.85 3.26
CA HIS A 548 -7.48 19.20 4.24
C HIS A 548 -6.20 18.37 4.08
N ALA A 549 -6.31 17.22 3.43
CA ALA A 549 -5.22 16.34 3.06
C ALA A 549 -5.60 15.63 1.76
N GLU A 550 -4.64 15.39 0.88
CA GLU A 550 -4.85 14.60 -0.32
C GLU A 550 -4.68 13.11 -0.02
N LEU A 551 -5.29 12.23 -0.81
CA LEU A 551 -4.94 10.82 -0.73
C LEU A 551 -3.42 10.69 -0.96
N GLY A 552 -2.75 9.88 -0.15
CA GLY A 552 -1.36 9.52 -0.42
C GLY A 552 -1.21 8.76 -1.75
N ARG A 553 -0.17 7.95 -1.87
CA ARG A 553 0.01 7.13 -3.07
C ARG A 553 -1.07 6.05 -3.17
N LEU A 554 -1.65 5.89 -4.36
CA LEU A 554 -2.46 4.71 -4.69
C LEU A 554 -1.64 3.43 -4.45
N PRO A 555 -2.31 2.31 -4.12
CA PRO A 555 -1.61 1.03 -3.98
C PRO A 555 -0.85 0.68 -5.25
N PRO A 556 0.32 0.04 -5.17
CA PRO A 556 1.11 -0.27 -6.35
C PRO A 556 0.38 -1.27 -7.27
N LEU A 557 0.76 -1.25 -8.55
CA LEU A 557 0.35 -2.27 -9.52
C LEU A 557 0.80 -3.66 -9.04
N ARG A 558 -0.06 -4.67 -9.22
CA ARG A 558 0.26 -6.05 -8.87
C ARG A 558 1.28 -6.63 -9.86
N PHE A 559 2.28 -7.32 -9.32
CA PHE A 559 3.29 -8.05 -10.08
C PHE A 559 3.35 -9.51 -9.62
N LEU A 560 3.14 -10.44 -10.55
CA LEU A 560 3.07 -11.88 -10.38
C LEU A 560 4.21 -12.61 -11.09
N ASP A 561 4.68 -12.13 -12.26
CA ASP A 561 5.72 -12.68 -13.18
C ASP A 561 5.53 -14.17 -13.60
N ASP A 562 4.82 -15.00 -12.83
CA ASP A 562 4.77 -16.47 -12.98
C ASP A 562 3.34 -17.07 -12.97
N HIS A 563 2.29 -16.26 -12.83
CA HIS A 563 0.90 -16.74 -12.76
C HIS A 563 0.10 -16.43 -14.02
N ILE A 564 -0.39 -17.47 -14.71
CA ILE A 564 -1.30 -17.34 -15.86
C ILE A 564 -2.74 -17.16 -15.34
N GLU A 565 -3.43 -16.10 -15.79
CA GLU A 565 -4.80 -15.76 -15.35
C GLU A 565 -5.91 -16.61 -15.98
N VAL A 566 -5.58 -17.51 -16.91
CA VAL A 566 -6.55 -18.24 -17.75
C VAL A 566 -6.42 -19.77 -17.63
N SER A 567 -7.57 -20.43 -17.50
CA SER A 567 -7.72 -21.88 -17.61
C SER A 567 -7.28 -22.36 -18.99
N VAL A 568 -6.44 -23.39 -19.01
CA VAL A 568 -5.91 -24.04 -20.22
C VAL A 568 -7.01 -24.39 -21.20
N ASP A 569 -7.30 -23.51 -22.15
CA ASP A 569 -7.96 -23.92 -23.38
C ASP A 569 -6.88 -24.60 -24.23
N LYS A 570 -6.92 -25.94 -24.18
CA LYS A 570 -5.93 -26.86 -24.74
C LYS A 570 -6.05 -26.98 -26.27
N GLN A 571 -6.39 -25.89 -26.95
CA GLN A 571 -6.35 -25.85 -28.42
C GLN A 571 -4.96 -25.39 -28.84
N LYS A 572 -4.19 -26.34 -29.41
CA LYS A 572 -3.00 -26.00 -30.20
C LYS A 572 -3.41 -24.96 -31.25
N PRO A 573 -2.74 -23.78 -31.31
CA PRO A 573 -3.04 -22.81 -32.36
C PRO A 573 -2.80 -23.44 -33.73
N SER A 574 -3.76 -23.30 -34.63
CA SER A 574 -3.51 -23.46 -36.06
C SER A 574 -2.62 -22.30 -36.50
N PHE A 575 -1.43 -22.62 -37.00
CA PHE A 575 -0.43 -21.65 -37.43
C PHE A 575 -0.90 -20.91 -38.69
N ILE A 576 -1.01 -19.58 -38.57
CA ILE A 576 -0.96 -18.68 -39.72
C ILE A 576 0.21 -17.74 -39.41
N CYS A 577 1.36 -17.98 -40.02
CA CYS A 577 2.44 -17.00 -40.04
C CYS A 577 1.95 -15.86 -40.95
N GLU A 578 1.47 -14.77 -40.34
CA GLU A 578 1.11 -13.58 -41.11
C GLU A 578 2.38 -12.93 -41.65
N ASP A 579 2.42 -12.70 -42.97
CA ASP A 579 3.59 -12.17 -43.66
C ASP A 579 3.86 -10.71 -43.22
N LEU A 580 5.06 -10.41 -42.73
CA LEU A 580 5.49 -9.07 -42.35
C LEU A 580 5.34 -8.05 -43.49
N ALA A 581 5.49 -8.49 -44.75
CA ALA A 581 5.31 -7.64 -45.91
C ALA A 581 3.85 -7.21 -46.11
N SER A 582 2.89 -7.97 -45.57
CA SER A 582 1.46 -7.64 -45.60
C SER A 582 1.03 -6.68 -44.49
N TYR A 583 1.87 -6.48 -43.46
CA TYR A 583 1.59 -5.58 -42.35
C TYR A 583 1.83 -4.11 -42.72
N THR A 584 0.81 -3.29 -42.51
CA THR A 584 0.80 -1.86 -42.86
C THR A 584 0.66 -0.99 -41.61
N PRO A 585 1.76 -0.42 -41.09
CA PRO A 585 1.74 0.43 -39.88
C PRO A 585 0.73 1.57 -39.94
N ASN A 586 0.52 2.13 -41.15
CA ASN A 586 -0.46 3.19 -41.41
C ASN A 586 -1.90 2.79 -41.10
N ARG A 587 -2.20 1.54 -40.74
CA ARG A 587 -3.48 1.15 -40.16
C ARG A 587 -3.65 1.65 -38.73
N PHE A 588 -2.57 1.72 -37.96
CA PHE A 588 -2.57 1.99 -36.52
C PHE A 588 -1.78 3.24 -36.12
N THR A 589 -0.93 3.82 -36.97
CA THR A 589 -0.26 5.10 -36.67
C THR A 589 -0.03 5.94 -37.92
N ASP A 590 -0.18 7.25 -37.80
CA ASP A 590 0.24 8.23 -38.82
C ASP A 590 1.67 8.74 -38.55
N PHE A 591 2.29 8.32 -37.44
CA PHE A 591 3.55 8.84 -36.91
C PHE A 591 4.65 7.77 -36.82
N PHE A 592 4.58 6.76 -37.69
CA PHE A 592 5.46 5.57 -37.63
C PHE A 592 6.96 5.94 -37.53
N GLN A 593 7.42 6.95 -38.29
CA GLN A 593 8.82 7.38 -38.26
C GLN A 593 9.23 8.00 -36.92
N GLU A 594 8.35 8.79 -36.29
CA GLU A 594 8.61 9.35 -34.96
C GLU A 594 8.61 8.27 -33.89
N GLU A 595 7.71 7.29 -34.00
CA GLU A 595 7.60 6.18 -33.05
C GLU A 595 8.81 5.25 -33.10
N ILE A 596 9.39 5.00 -34.28
CA ILE A 596 10.67 4.29 -34.41
C ILE A 596 11.74 5.00 -33.58
N ILE A 597 11.88 6.32 -33.73
CA ILE A 597 12.89 7.11 -32.99
C ILE A 597 12.60 7.07 -31.49
N LYS A 598 11.33 7.26 -31.10
CA LYS A 598 10.91 7.27 -29.69
C LYS A 598 11.24 5.96 -28.98
N TYR A 599 11.04 4.83 -29.64
CA TYR A 599 11.21 3.50 -29.03
C TYR A 599 12.51 2.81 -29.43
N ALA A 600 13.39 3.44 -30.22
CA ALA A 600 14.62 2.83 -30.74
C ALA A 600 15.46 2.18 -29.64
N THR A 601 15.63 2.82 -28.49
CA THR A 601 16.44 2.30 -27.37
C THR A 601 15.93 0.97 -26.82
N PHE A 602 14.61 0.70 -26.89
CA PHE A 602 14.06 -0.60 -26.48
C PHE A 602 14.46 -1.73 -27.45
N PHE A 603 14.67 -1.39 -28.71
CA PHE A 603 14.95 -2.34 -29.79
C PHE A 603 16.43 -2.45 -30.13
N GLN A 604 17.32 -1.64 -29.55
CA GLN A 604 18.75 -1.76 -29.75
C GLN A 604 19.23 -3.07 -29.11
N ASP A 605 19.85 -3.94 -29.92
CA ASP A 605 20.50 -5.14 -29.38
C ASP A 605 21.76 -4.71 -28.59
N ASP A 606 21.94 -5.27 -27.39
CA ASP A 606 23.14 -5.10 -26.56
C ASP A 606 24.34 -5.92 -27.07
#